data_AF-A0A7X9AC41-F1
#
_entry.id   AF-A0A7X9AC41-F1
#
_cell.length_a   1.000
_cell.length_b   1.000
_cell.length_c   1.000
_cell.angle_alpha   90.00
_cell.angle_beta   90.00
_cell.angle_gamma   90.00
#
_symmetry.space_group_name_H-M   'P 1'
#
loop_
_entity.id
_entity.type
_entity.pdbx_description
1 polymer ?
#
loop_
_entity_poly.entity_id
_entity_poly.type
_entity_poly.pdbx_seq_one_letter_code
_entity_poly.pdbx_strand_id
1 'polypeptide(L)'
;MKHDITDAVLNSLNAFLTGYGLAKARKRQSRDGGAASIDFGQGAFLEVLDATLLSGVKTAQECELRGKEDLLAVAPYFPPATADRLCSAHINYADTAGNLHLRLNGNILCVKNCPRPAGLLRRVTPGRCWNPQGMKVLFLLLTEPAALQWTYRKIAGKSG
;
A
#
# COMPACT_ATOMS: atom_id res chain seq x y z
N MET A 1 14.12 12.03 -8.18
CA MET A 1 14.02 12.60 -6.83
C MET A 1 13.24 11.58 -5.99
N LYS A 2 13.90 10.81 -5.10
CA LYS A 2 13.20 9.83 -4.24
C LYS A 2 12.26 10.62 -3.34
N HIS A 3 10.96 10.48 -3.54
CA HIS A 3 9.97 11.07 -2.64
C HIS A 3 10.02 10.24 -1.35
N ASP A 4 10.43 10.84 -0.24
CA ASP A 4 10.43 10.17 1.05
C ASP A 4 8.98 9.95 1.48
N ILE A 5 8.52 8.71 1.36
CA ILE A 5 7.14 8.33 1.69
C ILE A 5 6.77 8.72 3.13
N THR A 6 7.75 8.72 4.03
CA THR A 6 7.58 9.12 5.42
C THR A 6 7.08 10.54 5.54
N ASP A 7 7.65 11.47 4.75
CA ASP A 7 7.28 12.88 4.80
C ASP A 7 5.89 13.11 4.21
N ALA A 8 5.56 12.40 3.12
CA ALA A 8 4.23 12.46 2.51
C ALA A 8 3.14 11.95 3.46
N VAL A 9 3.40 10.83 4.14
CA VAL A 9 2.47 10.28 5.14
C VAL A 9 2.40 11.18 6.37
N LEU A 10 3.52 11.73 6.85
CA LEU A 10 3.54 12.66 7.98
C LEU A 10 2.70 13.92 7.70
N ASN A 11 2.72 14.43 6.48
CA ASN A 11 1.88 15.56 6.09
C ASN A 11 0.38 15.22 6.16
N SER A 12 -0.02 14.07 5.60
CA SER A 12 -1.41 13.57 5.67
C SER A 12 -1.86 13.35 7.12
N LEU A 13 -1.02 12.69 7.91
CA LEU A 13 -1.24 12.42 9.32
C LEU A 13 -1.37 13.72 10.14
N ASN A 14 -0.51 14.70 9.90
CA ASN A 14 -0.58 16.00 10.58
C ASN A 14 -1.81 16.82 10.17
N ALA A 15 -2.26 16.73 8.91
CA ALA A 15 -3.50 17.34 8.48
C ALA A 15 -4.68 16.79 9.29
N PHE A 16 -4.75 15.46 9.45
CA PHE A 16 -5.73 14.81 10.32
C PHE A 16 -5.60 15.28 11.78
N LEU A 17 -4.42 15.17 12.40
CA LEU A 17 -4.22 15.56 13.80
C LEU A 17 -4.64 17.01 14.07
N THR A 18 -4.21 17.96 13.23
CA THR A 18 -4.59 19.37 13.41
C THR A 18 -6.06 19.63 13.16
N GLY A 19 -6.70 18.91 12.24
CA GLY A 19 -8.13 19.02 11.97
C GLY A 19 -8.99 18.67 13.19
N TYR A 20 -8.46 17.86 14.11
CA TYR A 20 -9.12 17.49 15.36
C TYR A 20 -8.49 18.17 16.60
N GLY A 21 -7.68 19.22 16.41
CA GLY A 21 -7.07 19.98 17.51
C GLY A 21 -5.96 19.22 18.26
N LEU A 22 -5.45 18.13 17.71
CA LEU A 22 -4.35 17.35 18.28
C LEU A 22 -2.99 17.96 17.92
N ALA A 23 -2.00 17.73 18.78
CA ALA A 23 -0.63 18.14 18.54
C ALA A 23 -0.05 17.46 17.28
N LYS A 24 0.79 18.18 16.54
CA LYS A 24 1.47 17.64 15.36
C LYS A 24 2.51 16.60 15.75
N ALA A 25 2.55 15.52 14.99
CA ALA A 25 3.63 14.56 15.02
C ALA A 25 4.88 15.10 14.28
N ARG A 26 6.06 14.64 14.69
CA ARG A 26 7.35 15.08 14.16
C ARG A 26 8.20 13.88 13.77
N LYS A 27 8.88 13.97 12.64
CA LYS A 27 9.89 12.99 12.25
C LYS A 27 11.12 13.16 13.14
N ARG A 28 11.60 12.06 13.71
CA ARG A 28 12.86 11.96 14.43
C ARG A 28 13.78 11.08 13.60
N GLN A 29 14.93 11.61 13.21
CA GLN A 29 15.99 10.80 12.59
C GLN A 29 16.86 10.18 13.68
N SER A 30 17.19 8.90 13.52
CA SER A 30 18.19 8.25 14.36
C SER A 30 19.58 8.84 14.04
N ARG A 31 20.34 9.18 15.08
CA ARG A 31 21.70 9.75 14.95
C ARG A 31 22.71 8.77 14.34
N ASP A 32 22.43 7.47 14.42
CA ASP A 32 23.32 6.39 13.97
C ASP A 32 22.92 5.79 12.61
N GLY A 33 22.08 6.48 11.83
CA GLY A 33 21.58 5.96 10.55
C GLY A 33 20.54 4.84 10.68
N GLY A 34 19.99 4.64 11.88
CA GLY A 34 18.85 3.75 12.12
C GLY A 34 17.55 4.22 11.45
N ALA A 35 16.52 3.37 11.47
CA ALA A 35 15.23 3.67 10.88
C ALA A 35 14.63 4.98 11.41
N ALA A 36 13.90 5.70 10.55
CA ALA A 36 13.20 6.90 10.96
C ALA A 36 12.13 6.57 12.01
N SER A 37 11.83 7.51 12.90
CA SER A 37 10.72 7.38 13.85
C SER A 37 9.80 8.60 13.75
N ILE A 38 8.55 8.45 14.15
CA ILE A 38 7.59 9.54 14.30
C ILE A 38 7.28 9.71 15.78
N ASP A 39 7.55 10.91 16.29
CA ASP A 39 7.24 11.37 17.65
C ASP A 39 5.87 12.06 17.66
N PHE A 40 4.94 11.53 18.43
CA PHE A 40 3.58 12.05 18.61
C PHE A 40 3.46 12.97 19.84
N GLY A 41 4.57 13.24 20.53
CA GLY A 41 4.62 13.96 21.79
C GLY A 41 4.29 13.07 22.99
N GLN A 42 4.49 13.64 24.19
CA GLN A 42 4.18 12.97 25.47
C GLN A 42 4.83 11.58 25.63
N GLY A 43 6.01 11.37 25.04
CA GLY A 43 6.74 10.10 25.12
C GLY A 43 6.24 9.01 24.16
N ALA A 44 5.22 9.26 23.34
CA ALA A 44 4.74 8.33 22.34
C ALA A 44 5.52 8.49 21.03
N PHE A 45 6.27 7.46 20.63
CA PHE A 45 6.96 7.43 19.35
C PHE A 45 6.81 6.05 18.70
N LEU A 46 6.78 6.02 17.37
CA LEU A 46 6.72 4.80 16.58
C LEU A 46 7.86 4.80 15.54
N GLU A 47 8.57 3.69 15.42
CA GLU A 47 9.54 3.47 14.37
C GLU A 47 8.83 3.23 13.02
N VAL A 48 9.37 3.79 11.95
CA VAL A 48 8.74 3.75 10.62
C VAL A 48 9.18 2.51 9.87
N LEU A 49 8.20 1.72 9.43
CA LEU A 49 8.40 0.65 8.45
C LEU A 49 7.90 1.14 7.08
N ASP A 50 8.81 1.35 6.13
CA ASP A 50 8.44 1.63 4.74
C ASP A 50 7.89 0.36 4.06
N ALA A 51 6.56 0.33 3.92
CA ALA A 51 5.80 -0.75 3.31
C ALA A 51 5.48 -0.50 1.84
N THR A 52 6.11 0.49 1.18
CA THR A 52 5.84 0.86 -0.22
C THR A 52 5.97 -0.33 -1.19
N LEU A 53 6.91 -1.23 -0.92
CA LEU A 53 7.19 -2.41 -1.75
C LEU A 53 6.68 -3.72 -1.14
N LEU A 54 6.03 -3.67 0.02
CA LEU A 54 5.53 -4.84 0.72
C LEU A 54 4.07 -5.11 0.36
N SER A 55 3.72 -6.40 0.21
CA SER A 55 2.31 -6.78 0.19
C SER A 55 1.74 -6.66 1.60
N GLY A 56 0.41 -6.50 1.73
CA GLY A 56 -0.22 -6.42 3.04
C GLY A 56 0.11 -7.57 3.99
N VAL A 57 0.31 -8.78 3.45
CA VAL A 57 0.74 -9.97 4.22
C VAL A 57 2.18 -9.81 4.71
N LYS A 58 3.10 -9.39 3.84
CA LYS A 58 4.49 -9.16 4.23
C LYS A 58 4.65 -8.00 5.20
N THR A 59 3.87 -6.93 5.04
CA THR A 59 3.83 -5.82 5.99
C THR A 59 3.44 -6.31 7.37
N ALA A 60 2.38 -7.12 7.48
CA ALA A 60 1.94 -7.66 8.75
C ALA A 60 3.02 -8.54 9.41
N GLN A 61 3.60 -9.46 8.64
CA GLN A 61 4.67 -10.34 9.11
C GLN A 61 5.90 -9.55 9.60
N GLU A 62 6.31 -8.52 8.86
CA GLU A 62 7.47 -7.71 9.24
C GLU A 62 7.22 -6.92 10.54
N CYS A 63 6.00 -6.38 10.70
CA CYS A 63 5.58 -5.73 11.94
C CYS A 63 5.59 -6.70 13.12
N GLU A 64 5.09 -7.92 12.94
CA GLU A 64 5.09 -8.94 14.00
C GLU A 64 6.51 -9.31 14.46
N LEU A 65 7.43 -9.52 13.51
CA LEU A 65 8.82 -9.90 13.81
C LEU A 65 9.60 -8.83 14.58
N ARG A 66 9.27 -7.56 14.37
CA ARG A 66 9.99 -6.41 14.93
C ARG A 66 9.33 -5.78 16.15
N GLY A 67 8.16 -6.28 16.57
CA GLY A 67 7.37 -5.67 17.63
C GLY A 67 6.37 -4.65 17.06
N LYS A 68 5.18 -5.14 16.70
CA LYS A 68 4.16 -4.38 15.99
C LYS A 68 3.63 -3.13 16.71
N GLU A 69 3.74 -3.09 18.04
CA GLU A 69 3.21 -2.00 18.85
C GLU A 69 4.10 -0.74 18.77
N ASP A 70 5.40 -0.94 18.52
CA ASP A 70 6.40 0.12 18.41
C ASP A 70 6.61 0.60 16.97
N LEU A 71 5.92 -0.02 16.01
CA LEU A 71 6.05 0.26 14.59
C LEU A 71 4.86 1.01 14.01
N LEU A 72 5.14 1.81 12.99
CA LEU A 72 4.18 2.44 12.09
C LEU A 72 4.50 2.05 10.64
N ALA A 73 3.65 1.22 10.05
CA ALA A 73 3.73 0.88 8.64
C ALA A 73 3.25 2.05 7.77
N VAL A 74 4.11 2.54 6.88
CA VAL A 74 3.79 3.64 5.96
C VAL A 74 3.80 3.17 4.51
N ALA A 75 2.83 3.60 3.72
CA ALA A 75 2.76 3.26 2.30
C ALA A 75 2.08 4.39 1.52
N PRO A 76 2.20 4.41 0.17
CA PRO A 76 1.45 5.35 -0.65
C PRO A 76 -0.07 5.17 -0.48
N TYR A 77 -0.54 3.93 -0.36
CA TYR A 77 -1.96 3.64 -0.15
C TYR A 77 -2.12 2.23 0.38
N PHE A 78 -2.90 2.07 1.46
CA PHE A 78 -3.37 0.78 1.94
C PHE A 78 -4.80 0.52 1.41
N PRO A 79 -5.00 -0.47 0.52
CA PRO A 79 -6.33 -0.85 0.09
C PRO A 79 -7.21 -1.30 1.26
N PRO A 80 -8.54 -1.18 1.18
CA PRO A 80 -9.46 -1.52 2.29
C PRO A 80 -9.20 -2.89 2.90
N ALA A 81 -9.07 -3.94 2.07
CA ALA A 81 -8.79 -5.29 2.56
C ALA A 81 -7.44 -5.42 3.30
N THR A 82 -6.43 -4.63 2.91
CA THR A 82 -5.15 -4.59 3.62
C THR A 82 -5.28 -3.81 4.92
N ALA A 83 -5.94 -2.64 4.89
CA ALA A 83 -6.19 -1.81 6.06
C ALA A 83 -6.96 -2.59 7.15
N ASP A 84 -7.97 -3.37 6.75
CA ASP A 84 -8.73 -4.22 7.68
C ASP A 84 -7.86 -5.32 8.30
N ARG A 85 -7.00 -5.97 7.52
CA ARG A 85 -6.06 -6.97 8.05
C ARG A 85 -5.09 -6.36 9.06
N LEU A 86 -4.50 -5.21 8.74
CA LEU A 86 -3.57 -4.51 9.63
C LEU A 86 -4.28 -4.06 10.92
N CYS A 87 -5.51 -3.54 10.83
CA CYS A 87 -6.32 -3.20 12.00
C CYS A 87 -6.61 -4.42 12.88
N SER A 88 -7.09 -5.52 12.30
CA SER A 88 -7.38 -6.75 13.04
C SER A 88 -6.13 -7.33 13.71
N ALA A 89 -4.97 -7.15 13.09
CA ALA A 89 -3.68 -7.53 13.66
C ALA A 89 -3.16 -6.52 14.72
N HIS A 90 -3.87 -5.43 14.99
CA HIS A 90 -3.47 -4.36 15.92
C HIS A 90 -2.16 -3.66 15.52
N ILE A 91 -1.90 -3.57 14.22
CA ILE A 91 -0.70 -2.94 13.66
C ILE A 91 -1.00 -1.46 13.40
N ASN A 92 -0.09 -0.57 13.78
CA ASN A 92 -0.23 0.84 13.41
C ASN A 92 0.15 1.03 11.95
N TYR A 93 -0.68 1.78 11.21
CA TYR A 93 -0.36 2.16 9.84
C TYR A 93 -0.88 3.56 9.51
N ALA A 94 -0.28 4.18 8.50
CA ALA A 94 -0.79 5.40 7.89
C ALA A 94 -0.40 5.47 6.41
N ASP A 95 -1.25 6.07 5.57
CA ASP A 95 -0.96 6.31 4.16
C ASP A 95 -1.17 7.78 3.72
N THR A 96 -0.82 8.07 2.47
CA THR A 96 -0.93 9.42 1.92
C THR A 96 -2.37 9.80 1.53
N ALA A 97 -3.30 8.83 1.52
CA ALA A 97 -4.74 9.09 1.34
C ALA A 97 -5.42 9.53 2.64
N GLY A 98 -4.75 9.33 3.78
CA GLY A 98 -5.27 9.62 5.11
C GLY A 98 -5.93 8.42 5.79
N ASN A 99 -5.82 7.22 5.23
CA ASN A 99 -6.16 6.02 6.01
C ASN A 99 -5.11 5.86 7.11
N LEU A 100 -5.56 5.61 8.33
CA LEU A 100 -4.68 5.37 9.45
C LEU A 100 -5.33 4.47 10.50
N HIS A 101 -4.47 3.78 11.23
CA HIS A 101 -4.81 3.13 12.50
C HIS A 101 -3.62 3.37 13.43
N LEU A 102 -3.86 4.08 14.54
CA LEU A 102 -2.84 4.45 15.50
C LEU A 102 -3.31 4.08 16.90
N ARG A 103 -2.48 3.34 17.63
CA ARG A 103 -2.63 3.02 19.05
C ARG A 103 -1.56 3.79 19.80
N LEU A 104 -1.96 4.87 20.48
CA LEU A 104 -1.04 5.78 21.18
C LEU A 104 -1.56 6.02 22.59
N ASN A 105 -0.76 5.73 23.61
CA ASN A 105 -1.08 5.99 25.02
C ASN A 105 -2.47 5.47 25.45
N GLY A 106 -2.85 4.27 24.99
CA GLY A 106 -4.16 3.65 25.29
C GLY A 106 -5.33 4.15 24.43
N ASN A 107 -5.13 5.16 23.59
CA ASN A 107 -6.13 5.65 22.65
C ASN A 107 -5.99 4.99 21.28
N ILE A 108 -7.10 4.86 20.56
CA ILE A 108 -7.14 4.34 19.19
C ILE A 108 -7.70 5.42 18.27
N LEU A 109 -6.93 5.79 17.26
CA LEU A 109 -7.37 6.65 16.16
C LEU A 109 -7.45 5.80 14.90
N CYS A 110 -8.61 5.79 14.24
CA CYS A 110 -8.80 4.98 13.04
C CYS A 110 -9.59 5.76 11.99
N VAL A 111 -9.02 5.82 10.78
CA VAL A 111 -9.65 6.35 9.58
C VAL A 111 -9.47 5.32 8.47
N LYS A 112 -10.56 4.98 7.81
CA LYS A 112 -10.60 3.96 6.76
C LYS A 112 -11.39 4.45 5.55
N ASN A 113 -11.18 3.77 4.43
CA ASN A 113 -11.92 3.97 3.18
C ASN A 113 -11.74 5.36 2.57
N CYS A 114 -10.60 6.02 2.83
CA CYS A 114 -10.23 7.23 2.10
C CYS A 114 -10.05 6.90 0.60
N PRO A 115 -10.56 7.76 -0.31
CA PRO A 115 -10.41 7.57 -1.74
C PRO A 115 -8.95 7.40 -2.14
N ARG A 116 -8.68 6.42 -3.00
CA ARG A 116 -7.32 6.20 -3.52
C ARG A 116 -6.86 7.45 -4.29
N PRO A 117 -5.69 8.02 -3.97
CA PRO A 117 -5.16 9.18 -4.69
C PRO A 117 -5.04 8.91 -6.19
N ALA A 118 -5.51 9.84 -7.02
CA ALA A 118 -5.55 9.67 -8.48
C ALA A 118 -4.17 9.36 -9.08
N GLY A 119 -3.10 9.97 -8.53
CA GLY A 119 -1.71 9.71 -8.96
C GLY A 119 -1.19 8.31 -8.63
N LEU A 120 -1.88 7.55 -7.77
CA LEU A 120 -1.55 6.16 -7.43
C LEU A 120 -2.42 5.14 -8.17
N LEU A 121 -3.37 5.59 -9.00
CA LEU A 121 -4.08 4.69 -9.90
C LEU A 121 -3.05 4.15 -10.91
N ARG A 122 -2.71 2.87 -10.75
CA ARG A 122 -1.86 2.20 -11.72
C ARG A 122 -2.62 2.23 -13.05
N ARG A 123 -2.00 2.79 -14.10
CA ARG A 123 -2.46 2.50 -15.47
C ARG A 123 -2.34 0.99 -15.62
N VAL A 124 -3.46 0.30 -15.54
CA VAL A 124 -3.51 -1.13 -15.83
C VAL A 124 -3.31 -1.21 -17.33
N THR A 125 -2.07 -1.45 -17.76
CA THR A 125 -1.84 -1.94 -19.11
C THR A 125 -2.45 -3.33 -19.13
N PRO A 126 -3.52 -3.59 -19.90
CA PRO A 126 -4.08 -4.93 -19.98
C PRO A 126 -2.95 -5.89 -20.35
N GLY A 127 -2.86 -7.03 -19.67
CA GLY A 127 -1.93 -8.08 -20.08
C GLY A 127 -2.18 -8.41 -21.56
N ARG A 128 -1.16 -8.88 -22.30
CA ARG A 128 -1.26 -9.04 -23.77
C ARG A 128 -2.49 -9.84 -24.22
N CYS A 129 -2.99 -10.77 -23.40
CA CYS A 129 -4.20 -11.53 -23.67
C CYS A 129 -5.49 -10.68 -23.57
N TRP A 130 -5.54 -9.65 -22.72
CA TRP A 130 -6.70 -8.81 -22.43
C TRP A 130 -6.84 -7.55 -23.31
N ASN A 131 -6.06 -7.46 -24.39
CA ASN A 131 -6.32 -6.49 -25.45
C ASN A 131 -7.16 -7.15 -26.56
N PRO A 132 -7.72 -6.39 -27.52
CA PRO A 132 -8.60 -6.95 -28.56
C PRO A 132 -7.96 -8.10 -29.35
N GLN A 133 -6.67 -8.02 -29.68
CA GLN A 133 -5.97 -9.10 -30.42
C GLN A 133 -5.78 -10.34 -29.55
N GLY A 134 -5.36 -10.15 -28.29
CA GLY A 134 -5.21 -11.24 -27.33
C GLY A 134 -6.51 -11.97 -27.05
N MET A 135 -7.64 -11.25 -27.02
CA MET A 135 -8.96 -11.83 -26.83
C MET A 135 -9.41 -12.69 -28.01
N LYS A 136 -9.11 -12.29 -29.25
CA LYS A 136 -9.38 -13.13 -30.43
C LYS A 136 -8.57 -14.42 -30.41
N VAL A 137 -7.29 -14.35 -30.02
CA VAL A 137 -6.43 -15.53 -29.86
C VAL A 137 -6.97 -16.43 -28.75
N LEU A 138 -7.33 -15.87 -27.59
CA LEU A 138 -7.89 -16.65 -26.48
C LEU A 138 -9.20 -17.34 -26.89
N PHE A 139 -10.10 -16.61 -27.55
CA PHE A 139 -11.35 -17.15 -28.07
C PHE A 139 -11.09 -18.33 -29.01
N LEU A 140 -10.19 -18.17 -29.99
CA LEU A 140 -9.81 -19.23 -30.92
C LEU A 140 -9.32 -20.48 -30.18
N LEU A 141 -8.44 -20.32 -29.18
CA LEU A 141 -7.91 -21.44 -28.39
C LEU A 141 -8.98 -22.14 -27.55
N LEU A 142 -9.99 -21.40 -27.08
CA LEU A 142 -11.11 -21.96 -26.32
C LEU A 142 -12.12 -22.69 -27.21
N THR A 143 -12.31 -22.22 -28.45
CA THR A 143 -13.26 -22.83 -29.40
C THR A 143 -12.67 -23.94 -30.25
N GLU A 144 -11.35 -23.95 -30.42
CA GLU A 144 -10.63 -24.91 -31.27
C GLU A 144 -9.42 -25.47 -30.51
N PRO A 145 -9.58 -26.60 -29.79
CA PRO A 145 -8.50 -27.21 -29.01
C PRO A 145 -7.28 -27.59 -29.86
N ALA A 146 -7.47 -27.92 -31.15
CA ALA A 146 -6.38 -28.25 -32.05
C ALA A 146 -5.47 -27.04 -32.35
N ALA A 147 -5.94 -25.81 -32.08
CA ALA A 147 -5.17 -24.59 -32.28
C ALA A 147 -3.94 -24.49 -31.36
N LEU A 148 -3.90 -25.24 -30.26
CA LEU A 148 -2.71 -25.37 -29.41
C LEU A 148 -1.49 -25.93 -30.16
N GLN A 149 -1.72 -26.71 -31.22
CA GLN A 149 -0.67 -27.32 -32.04
C GLN A 149 -0.36 -26.51 -33.30
N TRP A 150 -1.00 -25.35 -33.50
CA TRP A 150 -0.80 -24.54 -34.70
C TRP A 150 0.43 -23.64 -34.58
N THR A 151 1.02 -23.33 -35.73
CA THR A 151 2.08 -22.32 -35.78
C THR A 151 1.51 -20.93 -35.49
N TYR A 152 2.36 -20.04 -34.99
CA TYR A 152 2.00 -18.65 -34.70
C TYR A 152 1.34 -17.95 -35.90
N ARG A 153 1.85 -18.18 -37.11
CA ARG A 153 1.29 -17.60 -38.36
C ARG A 153 -0.13 -18.10 -38.65
N LYS A 154 -0.40 -19.39 -38.37
CA LYS A 154 -1.73 -19.99 -38.56
C LYS A 154 -2.73 -19.47 -37.53
N ILE A 155 -2.31 -19.31 -36.28
CA ILE A 155 -3.12 -18.69 -35.21
C ILE A 155 -3.46 -17.25 -35.60
N ALA A 156 -2.48 -16.45 -36.02
CA ALA A 156 -2.70 -15.07 -36.45
C ALA A 156 -3.69 -14.95 -37.63
N GLY A 157 -3.63 -15.89 -38.58
CA GLY A 157 -4.57 -15.92 -39.70
C GLY A 157 -5.99 -16.38 -39.35
N LYS A 158 -6.18 -17.05 -38.19
CA LYS A 158 -7.47 -17.59 -37.74
C LYS A 158 -8.10 -16.80 -36.60
N SER A 159 -7.32 -15.98 -35.91
CA SER A 159 -7.75 -15.06 -34.85
C SER A 159 -7.97 -13.62 -35.36
N GLY A 160 -8.17 -13.48 -36.67
CA GLY A 160 -8.44 -12.20 -37.37
C GLY A 160 -9.85 -11.71 -37.17
#